data_AF-A0A1S3KHZ8-F1
#
_entry.id   AF-A0A1S3KHZ8-F1
#
_cell.length_a   1.000
_cell.length_b   1.000
_cell.length_c   1.000
_cell.angle_alpha   90.00
_cell.angle_beta   90.00
_cell.angle_gamma   90.00
#
_symmetry.space_group_name_H-M   'P 1'
#
loop_
_entity.id
_entity.type
_entity.pdbx_description
1 polymer ?
#
loop_
_entity_poly.entity_id
_entity_poly.type
_entity_poly.pdbx_seq_one_letter_code
_entity_poly.pdbx_strand_id
1 'polypeptide(L)'
;MGTGIESSSHIYGLFQHICVAFELVLADGSLVRCTEEENSDLFHAVPWSCGTLGFLVAAEIKIVPARYWVRLQYEPIRGLENICRRFSEASEDKNNTFVGLQYSLYEAVIMTGTMTDSAEPDKINRIGLHYKPWFFKHVERYLAENNTAVEYIPLRHYYHRHTRSIFWELQDIIPFGNHPVFRWLFGWMVPPKISLLKLTQGENIRQLYEQHHVVQDMLVPMKHIQTAIARFHQDIHVYPLWLCPFVLPLGRGMVHPKGEEAELYVDIGAYGEPRVKHFQAKASCRQLEQFVREVHGFQMLYADVYMERSEFWEMFDGTLYHRLRKELGCQDAFPEEGMLVWILFLLCQVGAPALAQDLCQRDAPNGYKVRISLKTALGEDAYEWNQSEMFFFRATMAFAMRKHFQMETYNVDNIILCVQTSRVSFWFVVTSPDNATMLIPKADVEKAVRMSRHRINNAFLLSDRTLEFLGIHPTLAAPVNSDTPPWLIVFGVVIGAVCAGIITLLVSSLLQKRRKEKGMTEDGQDEEDMQVKGVENGINLDGTYNRGFTDDDRFTKL
;
A
#
# COMPACT_ATOMS: atom_id res chain seq x y z
N MET A 1 5.72 -0.61 16.54
CA MET A 1 6.47 -0.92 15.31
C MET A 1 5.81 -2.11 14.64
N GLY A 2 5.84 -2.19 13.31
CA GLY A 2 5.30 -3.36 12.58
C GLY A 2 6.24 -4.56 12.58
N THR A 3 6.03 -5.49 11.65
CA THR A 3 6.86 -6.67 11.40
C THR A 3 7.35 -6.69 9.96
N GLY A 4 8.32 -7.53 9.65
CA GLY A 4 8.84 -7.71 8.28
C GLY A 4 9.44 -9.10 8.09
N ILE A 5 9.03 -9.76 7.02
CA ILE A 5 9.49 -11.08 6.60
C ILE A 5 9.89 -11.04 5.13
N GLU A 6 10.98 -11.73 4.78
CA GLU A 6 11.43 -11.87 3.40
C GLU A 6 12.32 -13.12 3.25
N SER A 7 12.75 -13.42 2.01
CA SER A 7 13.56 -14.58 1.62
C SER A 7 14.74 -15.00 2.54
N SER A 8 15.31 -14.08 3.32
CA SER A 8 16.42 -14.35 4.25
C SER A 8 15.97 -14.57 5.71
N SER A 9 14.68 -14.52 5.99
CA SER A 9 14.14 -14.56 7.36
C SER A 9 14.29 -15.91 8.04
N HIS A 10 14.50 -17.01 7.30
CA HIS A 10 14.85 -18.30 7.90
C HIS A 10 16.29 -18.35 8.44
N ILE A 11 17.14 -17.41 8.03
CA ILE A 11 18.51 -17.24 8.54
C ILE A 11 18.54 -16.22 9.69
N TYR A 12 17.96 -15.04 9.46
CA TYR A 12 18.10 -13.89 10.36
C TYR A 12 16.86 -13.60 11.21
N GLY A 13 15.79 -14.36 11.01
CA GLY A 13 14.48 -14.10 11.62
C GLY A 13 13.72 -12.95 10.95
N LEU A 14 12.66 -12.53 11.63
CA LEU A 14 11.91 -11.31 11.30
C LEU A 14 12.73 -10.02 11.51
N PHE A 15 12.27 -8.91 10.92
CA PHE A 15 12.96 -7.60 10.95
C PHE A 15 13.37 -7.14 12.37
N GLN A 16 12.58 -7.42 13.40
CA GLN A 16 12.93 -7.05 14.77
C GLN A 16 14.19 -7.75 15.29
N HIS A 17 14.51 -8.97 14.82
CA HIS A 17 15.66 -9.73 15.31
C HIS A 17 17.00 -9.21 14.77
N ILE A 18 16.96 -8.38 13.71
CA ILE A 18 18.15 -7.68 13.21
C ILE A 18 18.28 -6.27 13.77
N CYS A 19 17.29 -5.78 14.52
CA CYS A 19 17.38 -4.49 15.20
C CYS A 19 18.21 -4.64 16.49
N VAL A 20 19.06 -3.66 16.78
CA VAL A 20 19.88 -3.62 18.01
C VAL A 20 19.52 -2.44 18.92
N ALA A 21 18.84 -1.43 18.37
CA ALA A 21 18.31 -0.32 19.14
C ALA A 21 17.09 0.29 18.45
N PHE A 22 16.21 0.89 19.25
CA PHE A 22 15.12 1.74 18.79
C PHE A 22 15.15 3.08 19.51
N GLU A 23 14.69 4.13 18.84
CA GLU A 23 14.36 5.42 19.47
C GLU A 23 12.88 5.70 19.28
N LEU A 24 12.19 5.99 20.38
CA LEU A 24 10.76 6.21 20.41
C LEU A 24 10.41 7.55 21.04
N VAL A 25 9.45 8.26 20.46
CA VAL A 25 8.74 9.35 21.13
C VAL A 25 7.54 8.75 21.86
N LEU A 26 7.55 8.83 23.18
CA LEU A 26 6.52 8.26 24.05
C LEU A 26 5.27 9.17 24.16
N ALA A 27 4.26 8.68 24.87
CA ALA A 27 2.99 9.38 25.06
C ALA A 27 3.13 10.76 25.74
N ASP A 28 4.13 10.93 26.60
CA ASP A 28 4.46 12.18 27.29
C ASP A 28 5.33 13.13 26.45
N GLY A 29 5.69 12.74 25.22
CA GLY A 29 6.55 13.50 24.32
C GLY A 29 8.05 13.32 24.58
N SER A 30 8.45 12.48 25.54
CA SER A 30 9.86 12.17 25.78
C SER A 30 10.45 11.30 24.65
N LEU A 31 11.72 11.55 24.32
CA LEU A 31 12.49 10.71 23.40
C LEU A 31 13.27 9.68 24.23
N VAL A 32 13.00 8.41 24.02
CA VAL A 32 13.65 7.30 24.74
C VAL A 32 14.34 6.39 23.74
N ARG A 33 15.56 6.00 24.08
CA ARG A 33 16.29 4.94 23.39
C ARG A 33 16.13 3.62 24.15
N CYS A 34 15.93 2.52 23.43
CA CYS A 34 15.92 1.19 24.00
C CYS A 34 16.78 0.21 23.19
N THR A 35 17.45 -0.68 23.90
CA THR A 35 18.36 -1.73 23.43
C THR A 35 18.14 -3.01 24.26
N GLU A 36 18.93 -4.05 24.03
CA GLU A 36 18.86 -5.26 24.87
C GLU A 36 19.24 -4.96 26.33
N GLU A 37 20.09 -3.98 26.60
CA GLU A 37 20.57 -3.65 27.95
C GLU A 37 19.93 -2.37 28.53
N GLU A 38 19.53 -1.42 27.69
CA GLU A 38 18.94 -0.13 28.06
C GLU A 38 17.44 -0.11 27.75
N ASN A 39 16.59 0.19 28.73
CA ASN A 39 15.12 0.15 28.55
C ASN A 39 14.65 -1.16 27.89
N SER A 40 15.26 -2.25 28.35
CA SER A 40 15.21 -3.57 27.77
C SER A 40 13.77 -4.08 27.57
N ASP A 41 12.90 -3.88 28.56
CA ASP A 41 11.47 -4.23 28.46
C ASP A 41 10.78 -3.54 27.27
N LEU A 42 11.07 -2.25 27.05
CA LEU A 42 10.53 -1.50 25.92
C LEU A 42 11.09 -2.04 24.60
N PHE A 43 12.39 -2.34 24.53
CA PHE A 43 13.01 -2.92 23.33
C PHE A 43 12.31 -4.20 22.86
N HIS A 44 11.94 -5.08 23.79
CA HIS A 44 11.24 -6.34 23.48
C HIS A 44 9.74 -6.18 23.21
N ALA A 45 9.12 -5.12 23.73
CA ALA A 45 7.68 -4.86 23.55
C ALA A 45 7.35 -4.06 22.28
N VAL A 46 8.31 -3.31 21.75
CA VAL A 46 8.12 -2.45 20.57
C VAL A 46 7.79 -3.23 19.29
N PRO A 47 8.46 -4.35 18.97
CA PRO A 47 8.08 -5.19 17.83
C PRO A 47 6.63 -5.62 17.94
N TRP A 48 5.94 -5.69 16.81
CA TRP A 48 4.52 -6.06 16.74
C TRP A 48 3.55 -5.14 17.46
N SER A 49 3.98 -4.08 18.17
CA SER A 49 3.12 -3.11 18.88
C SER A 49 2.39 -2.08 18.01
N CYS A 50 2.57 -2.13 16.69
CA CYS A 50 1.90 -1.27 15.68
C CYS A 50 1.91 0.24 16.00
N GLY A 51 2.90 0.70 16.77
CA GLY A 51 3.05 2.13 17.09
C GLY A 51 2.24 2.58 18.30
N THR A 52 1.71 1.62 19.08
CA THR A 52 0.83 1.89 20.20
C THR A 52 1.54 2.03 21.55
N LEU A 53 2.86 1.84 21.56
CA LEU A 53 3.75 2.14 22.70
C LEU A 53 4.51 3.46 22.52
N GLY A 54 4.44 4.07 21.34
CA GLY A 54 5.20 5.26 20.99
C GLY A 54 5.51 5.33 19.49
N PHE A 55 5.91 6.51 19.03
CA PHE A 55 6.32 6.72 17.65
C PHE A 55 7.79 6.32 17.47
N LEU A 56 8.03 5.26 16.70
CA LEU A 56 9.39 4.88 16.31
C LEU A 56 9.98 5.96 15.38
N VAL A 57 11.06 6.59 15.80
CA VAL A 57 11.74 7.66 15.03
C VAL A 57 13.12 7.24 14.50
N ALA A 58 13.77 6.27 15.13
CA ALA A 58 14.99 5.65 14.62
C ALA A 58 15.08 4.18 14.99
N ALA A 59 15.83 3.42 14.19
CA ALA A 59 16.20 2.03 14.46
C ALA A 59 17.64 1.80 14.00
N GLU A 60 18.43 1.13 14.82
CA GLU A 60 19.74 0.63 14.44
C GLU A 60 19.63 -0.84 14.06
N ILE A 61 20.15 -1.20 12.90
CA ILE A 61 19.97 -2.53 12.31
C ILE A 61 21.31 -3.15 11.93
N LYS A 62 21.40 -4.48 12.07
CA LYS A 62 22.49 -5.28 11.52
C LYS A 62 22.37 -5.33 10.00
N ILE A 63 23.48 -5.16 9.32
CA ILE A 63 23.56 -5.18 7.85
C ILE A 63 24.61 -6.18 7.39
N VAL A 64 24.47 -6.65 6.15
CA VAL A 64 25.44 -7.53 5.49
C VAL A 64 25.96 -6.88 4.20
N PRO A 65 27.18 -7.21 3.73
CA PRO A 65 27.67 -6.72 2.46
C PRO A 65 26.74 -7.13 1.30
N ALA A 66 26.34 -6.15 0.48
CA ALA A 66 25.57 -6.39 -0.73
C ALA A 66 26.49 -6.90 -1.86
N ARG A 67 26.00 -7.88 -2.63
CA ARG A 67 26.64 -8.34 -3.88
C ARG A 67 25.86 -7.83 -5.10
N TYR A 68 26.42 -7.97 -6.30
CA TYR A 68 25.77 -7.43 -7.50
C TYR A 68 24.55 -8.24 -7.97
N TRP A 69 24.58 -9.57 -7.79
CA TRP A 69 23.60 -10.50 -8.35
C TRP A 69 23.04 -11.45 -7.30
N VAL A 70 21.84 -11.95 -7.57
CA VAL A 70 21.27 -13.13 -6.94
C VAL A 70 21.28 -14.24 -7.98
N ARG A 71 22.04 -15.32 -7.72
CA ARG A 71 21.97 -16.57 -8.48
C ARG A 71 20.76 -17.33 -7.96
N LEU A 72 19.67 -17.30 -8.73
CA LEU A 72 18.39 -17.91 -8.37
C LEU A 72 18.15 -19.17 -9.21
N GLN A 73 17.90 -20.29 -8.54
CA GLN A 73 17.54 -21.56 -9.17
C GLN A 73 16.05 -21.80 -9.01
N TYR A 74 15.39 -22.18 -10.10
CA TYR A 74 13.97 -22.53 -10.15
C TYR A 74 13.80 -24.04 -10.24
N GLU A 75 13.02 -24.61 -9.34
CA GLU A 75 12.75 -26.04 -9.29
C GLU A 75 11.23 -26.29 -9.30
N PRO A 76 10.64 -26.74 -10.43
CA PRO A 76 9.23 -27.11 -10.48
C PRO A 76 9.01 -28.44 -9.75
N ILE A 77 8.14 -28.43 -8.74
CA ILE A 77 7.81 -29.59 -7.90
C ILE A 77 6.33 -29.92 -8.04
N ARG A 78 6.02 -31.22 -8.11
CA ARG A 78 4.64 -31.73 -8.12
C ARG A 78 4.34 -32.65 -6.94
N GLY A 79 3.10 -32.57 -6.47
CA GLY A 79 2.57 -33.31 -5.33
C GLY A 79 2.79 -32.58 -4.01
N LEU A 80 1.73 -32.45 -3.21
CA LEU A 80 1.74 -31.66 -1.97
C LEU A 80 2.84 -32.09 -1.00
N GLU A 81 3.00 -33.40 -0.78
CA GLU A 81 4.03 -33.96 0.11
C GLU A 81 5.44 -33.62 -0.37
N ASN A 82 5.71 -33.75 -1.68
CA ASN A 82 7.00 -33.38 -2.27
C ASN A 82 7.28 -31.89 -2.14
N ILE A 83 6.27 -31.04 -2.36
CA ILE A 83 6.38 -29.58 -2.21
C ILE A 83 6.76 -29.25 -0.77
N CYS A 84 6.03 -29.77 0.22
CA CYS A 84 6.27 -29.51 1.64
C CYS A 84 7.65 -30.01 2.09
N ARG A 85 8.02 -31.24 1.69
CA ARG A 85 9.32 -31.83 2.00
C ARG A 85 10.46 -31.00 1.41
N ARG A 86 10.43 -30.73 0.10
CA ARG A 86 11.50 -29.99 -0.59
C ARG A 86 11.63 -28.56 -0.08
N PHE A 87 10.51 -27.90 0.21
CA PHE A 87 10.48 -26.55 0.80
C PHE A 87 11.03 -26.53 2.23
N SER A 88 10.75 -27.55 3.04
CA SER A 88 11.31 -27.66 4.39
C SER A 88 12.83 -27.89 4.35
N GLU A 89 13.31 -28.84 3.54
CA GLU A 89 14.75 -29.11 3.33
C GLU A 89 15.49 -27.85 2.85
N ALA A 90 14.88 -27.12 1.91
CA ALA A 90 15.36 -25.85 1.40
C ALA A 90 15.52 -24.76 2.47
N SER A 91 14.58 -24.73 3.42
CA SER A 91 14.49 -23.71 4.47
C SER A 91 15.44 -23.97 5.64
N GLU A 92 15.92 -25.20 5.80
CA GLU A 92 16.93 -25.57 6.78
C GLU A 92 18.36 -25.24 6.31
N ASP A 93 18.58 -25.20 4.99
CA ASP A 93 19.88 -24.86 4.42
C ASP A 93 20.16 -23.36 4.49
N LYS A 94 20.96 -22.98 5.50
CA LYS A 94 21.39 -21.59 5.75
C LYS A 94 22.25 -20.98 4.64
N ASN A 95 22.69 -21.76 3.65
CA ASN A 95 23.38 -21.22 2.49
C ASN A 95 22.41 -20.63 1.46
N ASN A 96 21.11 -20.91 1.56
CA ASN A 96 20.11 -20.48 0.57
C ASN A 96 19.28 -19.30 1.11
N THR A 97 18.78 -18.45 0.22
CA THR A 97 17.91 -17.30 0.52
C THR A 97 16.58 -17.53 -0.21
N PHE A 98 15.67 -18.25 0.40
CA PHE A 98 14.59 -18.99 -0.28
C PHE A 98 13.27 -18.22 -0.45
N VAL A 99 12.57 -18.44 -1.56
CA VAL A 99 11.16 -18.06 -1.77
C VAL A 99 10.46 -19.20 -2.51
N GLY A 100 9.29 -19.65 -2.04
CA GLY A 100 8.44 -20.60 -2.76
C GLY A 100 7.21 -19.90 -3.35
N LEU A 101 6.80 -20.28 -4.56
CA LEU A 101 5.49 -19.90 -5.10
C LEU A 101 4.73 -21.16 -5.47
N GLN A 102 3.56 -21.34 -4.87
CA GLN A 102 2.69 -22.48 -5.15
C GLN A 102 1.51 -22.04 -6.02
N TYR A 103 1.25 -22.74 -7.12
CA TYR A 103 0.25 -22.35 -8.13
C TYR A 103 -1.01 -23.21 -8.11
N SER A 104 -0.94 -24.38 -7.48
CA SER A 104 -2.09 -25.24 -7.18
C SER A 104 -1.78 -26.12 -5.97
N LEU A 105 -2.75 -26.93 -5.51
CA LEU A 105 -2.53 -27.87 -4.41
C LEU A 105 -1.35 -28.84 -4.69
N TYR A 106 -1.06 -29.10 -5.96
CA TYR A 106 -0.10 -30.10 -6.39
C TYR A 106 1.05 -29.54 -7.24
N GLU A 107 1.16 -28.23 -7.44
CA GLU A 107 2.20 -27.63 -8.28
C GLU A 107 2.78 -26.39 -7.64
N ALA A 108 4.11 -26.37 -7.45
CA ALA A 108 4.85 -25.22 -6.94
C ALA A 108 6.21 -25.09 -7.62
N VAL A 109 6.78 -23.88 -7.58
CA VAL A 109 8.18 -23.64 -7.94
C VAL A 109 8.92 -23.20 -6.69
N ILE A 110 9.91 -24.01 -6.31
CA ILE A 110 10.76 -23.81 -5.15
C ILE A 110 12.02 -23.08 -5.64
N MET A 111 12.27 -21.86 -5.14
CA MET A 111 13.38 -21.01 -5.62
C MET A 111 14.50 -20.87 -4.58
N THR A 112 15.64 -21.52 -4.84
CA THR A 112 16.86 -21.36 -4.02
C THR A 112 17.67 -20.17 -4.54
N GLY A 113 18.22 -19.32 -3.69
CA GLY A 113 18.98 -18.13 -4.12
C GLY A 113 20.25 -17.88 -3.31
N THR A 114 21.32 -17.41 -3.95
CA THR A 114 22.53 -16.91 -3.26
C THR A 114 23.03 -15.61 -3.87
N MET A 115 23.56 -14.71 -3.03
CA MET A 115 24.20 -13.48 -3.48
C MET A 115 25.59 -13.75 -4.07
N THR A 116 25.92 -13.13 -5.21
CA THR A 116 27.21 -13.32 -5.91
C THR A 116 27.64 -12.07 -6.68
N ASP A 117 28.95 -11.90 -6.89
CA ASP A 117 29.52 -10.79 -7.66
C ASP A 117 29.70 -11.11 -9.15
N SER A 118 29.71 -12.39 -9.51
CA SER A 118 29.87 -12.86 -10.88
C SER A 118 28.57 -13.44 -11.42
N ALA A 119 28.27 -13.16 -12.70
CA ALA A 119 27.13 -13.74 -13.39
C ALA A 119 27.56 -14.37 -14.71
N GLU A 120 26.96 -15.51 -15.03
CA GLU A 120 27.08 -16.14 -16.34
C GLU A 120 26.33 -15.27 -17.37
N PRO A 121 27.00 -14.67 -18.38
CA PRO A 121 26.40 -13.63 -19.22
C PRO A 121 25.12 -14.05 -19.95
N ASP A 122 25.02 -15.32 -20.35
CA ASP A 122 23.88 -15.93 -21.03
C ASP A 122 22.68 -16.18 -20.11
N LYS A 123 22.89 -16.19 -18.79
CA LYS A 123 21.86 -16.46 -17.77
C LYS A 123 21.43 -15.21 -17.00
N ILE A 124 21.88 -14.03 -17.41
CA ILE A 124 21.47 -12.77 -16.78
C ILE A 124 20.02 -12.46 -17.11
N ASN A 125 19.17 -12.30 -16.09
CA ASN A 125 17.79 -11.87 -16.26
C ASN A 125 17.48 -10.59 -15.48
N ARG A 126 17.29 -9.50 -16.21
CA ARG A 126 16.90 -8.20 -15.65
C ARG A 126 15.38 -8.09 -15.48
N ILE A 127 14.82 -8.82 -14.52
CA ILE A 127 13.36 -8.92 -14.31
C ILE A 127 12.66 -7.58 -14.03
N GLY A 128 13.36 -6.56 -13.51
CA GLY A 128 12.78 -5.25 -13.18
C GLY A 128 12.43 -4.35 -14.37
N LEU A 129 12.78 -4.75 -15.59
CA LEU A 129 12.46 -4.00 -16.82
C LEU A 129 10.96 -4.05 -17.08
N HIS A 130 10.34 -2.90 -17.36
CA HIS A 130 8.88 -2.76 -17.44
C HIS A 130 8.20 -3.64 -18.50
N TYR A 131 8.92 -3.98 -19.57
CA TYR A 131 8.42 -4.83 -20.63
C TYR A 131 8.61 -6.33 -20.34
N LYS A 132 9.26 -6.73 -19.23
CA LYS A 132 9.41 -8.15 -18.85
C LYS A 132 8.13 -8.68 -18.18
N PRO A 133 7.86 -10.00 -18.23
CA PRO A 133 6.71 -10.57 -17.57
C PRO A 133 6.75 -10.29 -16.07
N TRP A 134 5.59 -10.21 -15.43
CA TRP A 134 5.52 -10.17 -13.97
C TRP A 134 6.21 -11.39 -13.37
N PHE A 135 6.88 -11.21 -12.23
CA PHE A 135 7.78 -12.23 -11.69
C PHE A 135 7.07 -13.57 -11.46
N PHE A 136 5.90 -13.58 -10.81
CA PHE A 136 5.15 -14.81 -10.59
C PHE A 136 4.72 -15.49 -11.91
N LYS A 137 4.46 -14.76 -12.99
CA LYS A 137 4.17 -15.36 -14.31
C LYS A 137 5.42 -15.89 -15.00
N HIS A 138 6.57 -15.24 -14.79
CA HIS A 138 7.86 -15.77 -15.23
C HIS A 138 8.21 -17.07 -14.51
N VAL A 139 7.94 -17.15 -13.20
CA VAL A 139 8.14 -18.36 -12.39
C VAL A 139 7.20 -19.49 -12.81
N GLU A 140 5.91 -19.20 -13.06
CA GLU A 140 4.89 -20.19 -13.49
C GLU A 140 5.32 -20.97 -14.75
N ARG A 141 6.05 -20.32 -15.67
CA ARG A 141 6.56 -20.94 -16.89
C ARG A 141 7.38 -22.21 -16.65
N TYR A 142 8.12 -22.27 -15.55
CA TYR A 142 8.95 -23.44 -15.21
C TYR A 142 8.11 -24.69 -14.91
N LEU A 143 6.86 -24.54 -14.46
CA LEU A 143 5.92 -25.65 -14.31
C LEU A 143 5.50 -26.21 -15.67
N ALA A 144 5.16 -25.32 -16.62
CA ALA A 144 4.72 -25.69 -17.96
C ALA A 144 5.84 -26.34 -18.78
N GLU A 145 7.06 -25.84 -18.65
CA GLU A 145 8.25 -26.39 -19.32
C GLU A 145 8.80 -27.64 -18.62
N ASN A 146 8.39 -27.89 -17.37
CA ASN A 146 8.89 -28.95 -16.51
C ASN A 146 10.42 -29.00 -16.45
N ASN A 147 11.05 -27.82 -16.35
CA ASN A 147 12.49 -27.66 -16.42
C ASN A 147 13.03 -26.88 -15.22
N THR A 148 14.19 -27.30 -14.73
CA THR A 148 14.96 -26.55 -13.73
C THR A 148 15.90 -25.57 -14.44
N ALA A 149 16.01 -24.34 -13.94
CA ALA A 149 16.93 -23.36 -14.52
C ALA A 149 17.59 -22.49 -13.47
N VAL A 150 18.68 -21.84 -13.85
CA VAL A 150 19.40 -20.86 -13.03
C VAL A 150 19.45 -19.54 -13.78
N GLU A 151 19.11 -18.46 -13.08
CA GLU A 151 19.22 -17.09 -13.57
C GLU A 151 20.05 -16.24 -12.61
N TYR A 152 20.74 -15.24 -13.15
CA TYR A 152 21.42 -14.20 -12.38
C TYR A 152 20.62 -12.91 -12.46
N ILE A 153 20.00 -12.53 -11.34
CA ILE A 153 19.12 -11.37 -11.24
C ILE A 153 19.87 -10.24 -10.53
N PRO A 154 19.89 -8.99 -11.05
CA PRO A 154 20.48 -7.88 -10.31
C PRO A 154 19.86 -7.77 -8.91
N LEU A 155 20.67 -7.57 -7.86
CA LEU A 155 20.20 -7.60 -6.47
C LEU A 155 18.96 -6.70 -6.24
N ARG A 156 19.00 -5.47 -6.74
CA ARG A 156 17.87 -4.54 -6.66
C ARG A 156 16.61 -5.06 -7.35
N HIS A 157 16.75 -5.75 -8.48
CA HIS A 157 15.60 -6.32 -9.19
C HIS A 157 14.98 -7.48 -8.40
N TYR A 158 15.80 -8.28 -7.72
CA TYR A 158 15.31 -9.36 -6.87
C TYR A 158 14.49 -8.81 -5.69
N TYR A 159 14.99 -7.81 -4.95
CA TYR A 159 14.21 -7.23 -3.85
C TYR A 159 12.93 -6.52 -4.30
N HIS A 160 12.87 -6.00 -5.53
CA HIS A 160 11.67 -5.38 -6.11
C HIS A 160 10.86 -6.30 -7.03
N ARG A 161 11.08 -7.62 -6.98
CA ARG A 161 10.48 -8.58 -7.93
C ARG A 161 8.94 -8.60 -7.89
N HIS A 162 8.34 -8.28 -6.75
CA HIS A 162 6.88 -8.21 -6.56
C HIS A 162 6.29 -6.80 -6.75
N THR A 163 7.13 -5.75 -6.84
CA THR A 163 6.66 -4.35 -6.80
C THR A 163 5.75 -4.00 -7.95
N ARG A 164 6.09 -4.39 -9.19
CA ARG A 164 5.30 -4.02 -10.38
C ARG A 164 3.92 -4.67 -10.39
N SER A 165 3.83 -5.93 -10.04
CA SER A 165 2.56 -6.67 -10.05
C SER A 165 1.82 -6.62 -8.72
N ILE A 166 2.35 -5.93 -7.71
CA ILE A 166 1.85 -5.94 -6.33
C ILE A 166 1.65 -7.41 -5.91
N PHE A 167 2.76 -8.16 -5.89
CA PHE A 167 2.78 -9.63 -5.91
C PHE A 167 2.13 -10.19 -7.18
N TRP A 168 0.81 -10.36 -7.19
CA TRP A 168 0.00 -10.76 -8.34
C TRP A 168 -1.37 -10.09 -8.38
N GLU A 169 -1.69 -9.23 -7.41
CA GLU A 169 -2.96 -8.52 -7.25
C GLU A 169 -3.31 -7.67 -8.46
N LEU A 170 -2.29 -7.13 -9.14
CA LEU A 170 -2.52 -6.32 -10.33
C LEU A 170 -3.13 -7.14 -11.49
N GLN A 171 -3.05 -8.47 -11.46
CA GLN A 171 -3.76 -9.32 -12.42
C GLN A 171 -5.28 -9.18 -12.28
N ASP A 172 -5.80 -9.03 -11.06
CA ASP A 172 -7.24 -8.94 -10.84
C ASP A 172 -7.76 -7.54 -11.20
N ILE A 173 -6.91 -6.51 -11.01
CA ILE A 173 -7.23 -5.13 -11.39
C ILE A 173 -7.08 -4.90 -12.91
N ILE A 174 -6.00 -5.44 -13.51
CA ILE A 174 -5.68 -5.29 -14.94
C ILE A 174 -5.35 -6.69 -15.51
N PRO A 175 -6.37 -7.49 -15.88
CA PRO A 175 -6.18 -8.88 -16.35
C PRO A 175 -5.28 -9.02 -17.57
N PHE A 176 -5.29 -8.01 -18.46
CA PHE A 176 -4.44 -7.95 -19.64
C PHE A 176 -3.07 -7.29 -19.37
N GLY A 177 -2.77 -6.90 -18.12
CA GLY A 177 -1.58 -6.14 -17.74
C GLY A 177 -0.26 -6.88 -18.01
N ASN A 178 -0.28 -8.21 -18.02
CA ASN A 178 0.88 -9.02 -18.37
C ASN A 178 1.01 -9.31 -19.89
N HIS A 179 0.08 -8.83 -20.73
CA HIS A 179 0.18 -9.01 -22.17
C HIS A 179 1.41 -8.24 -22.72
N PRO A 180 2.24 -8.83 -23.62
CA PRO A 180 3.46 -8.18 -24.11
C PRO A 180 3.25 -6.77 -24.67
N VAL A 181 2.16 -6.54 -25.41
CA VAL A 181 1.82 -5.23 -25.97
C VAL A 181 1.53 -4.21 -24.88
N PHE A 182 0.78 -4.59 -23.83
CA PHE A 182 0.49 -3.71 -22.71
C PHE A 182 1.78 -3.38 -21.94
N ARG A 183 2.59 -4.38 -21.63
CA ARG A 183 3.87 -4.18 -20.90
C ARG A 183 4.82 -3.27 -21.66
N TRP A 184 4.86 -3.37 -22.99
CA TRP A 184 5.70 -2.53 -23.83
C TRP A 184 5.21 -1.08 -23.89
N LEU A 185 3.90 -0.85 -24.06
CA LEU A 185 3.32 0.50 -24.19
C LEU A 185 3.11 1.21 -22.84
N PHE A 186 2.64 0.48 -21.83
CA PHE A 186 2.12 1.01 -20.56
C PHE A 186 2.74 0.38 -19.31
N GLY A 187 3.59 -0.64 -19.43
CA GLY A 187 4.20 -1.31 -18.28
C GLY A 187 5.06 -0.39 -17.39
N TRP A 188 5.53 0.74 -17.92
CA TRP A 188 6.26 1.75 -17.16
C TRP A 188 5.38 2.56 -16.21
N MET A 189 4.06 2.57 -16.42
CA MET A 189 3.07 3.23 -15.54
C MET A 189 2.66 2.37 -14.33
N VAL A 190 3.14 1.12 -14.28
CA VAL A 190 2.78 0.12 -13.28
C VAL A 190 3.89 -0.03 -12.22
N PRO A 191 3.57 -0.09 -10.91
CA PRO A 191 2.22 -0.12 -10.33
C PRO A 191 1.59 1.28 -10.24
N PRO A 192 0.25 1.41 -10.40
CA PRO A 192 -0.43 2.68 -10.15
C PRO A 192 -0.28 3.07 -8.68
N LYS A 193 -0.27 4.39 -8.39
CA LYS A 193 -0.27 4.86 -7.00
C LYS A 193 -1.51 4.33 -6.28
N ILE A 194 -1.35 3.79 -5.08
CA ILE A 194 -2.47 3.26 -4.27
C ILE A 194 -3.54 4.33 -4.05
N SER A 195 -3.15 5.59 -3.85
CA SER A 195 -4.09 6.70 -3.73
C SER A 195 -4.96 6.90 -4.96
N LEU A 196 -4.41 6.65 -6.16
CA LEU A 196 -5.16 6.70 -7.41
C LEU A 196 -6.16 5.54 -7.49
N LEU A 197 -5.74 4.32 -7.12
CA LEU A 197 -6.63 3.16 -7.07
C LEU A 197 -7.82 3.42 -6.11
N LYS A 198 -7.53 3.91 -4.90
CA LYS A 198 -8.56 4.25 -3.89
C LYS A 198 -9.52 5.34 -4.38
N LEU A 199 -9.02 6.35 -5.11
CA LEU A 199 -9.85 7.42 -5.65
C LEU A 199 -10.77 6.94 -6.78
N THR A 200 -10.36 5.91 -7.53
CA THR A 200 -11.18 5.29 -8.57
C THR A 200 -12.15 4.22 -8.08
N GLN A 201 -12.05 3.82 -6.81
CA GLN A 201 -12.94 2.83 -6.19
C GLN A 201 -14.13 3.53 -5.53
N GLY A 202 -15.29 3.55 -6.19
CA GLY A 202 -16.56 3.95 -5.56
C GLY A 202 -17.00 2.97 -4.47
N GLU A 203 -17.96 3.36 -3.62
CA GLU A 203 -18.41 2.57 -2.45
C GLU A 203 -18.84 1.14 -2.81
N ASN A 204 -19.55 0.96 -3.94
CA ASN A 204 -19.98 -0.37 -4.41
C ASN A 204 -18.81 -1.27 -4.79
N ILE A 205 -17.76 -0.71 -5.39
CA ILE A 205 -16.56 -1.46 -5.75
C ILE A 205 -15.81 -1.83 -4.46
N ARG A 206 -15.71 -0.91 -3.49
CA ARG A 206 -15.07 -1.19 -2.20
C ARG A 206 -15.77 -2.33 -1.45
N GLN A 207 -17.09 -2.31 -1.35
CA GLN A 207 -17.85 -3.40 -0.72
C GLN A 207 -17.67 -4.74 -1.46
N LEU A 208 -17.58 -4.72 -2.79
CA LEU A 208 -17.31 -5.93 -3.56
C LEU A 208 -15.93 -6.51 -3.25
N TYR A 209 -14.89 -5.67 -3.20
CA TYR A 209 -13.54 -6.07 -2.81
C TYR A 209 -13.51 -6.62 -1.37
N GLU A 210 -14.12 -5.92 -0.40
CA GLU A 210 -14.17 -6.39 1.00
C GLU A 210 -14.88 -7.75 1.17
N GLN A 211 -15.81 -8.08 0.28
CA GLN A 211 -16.59 -9.33 0.36
C GLN A 211 -16.03 -10.49 -0.47
N HIS A 212 -15.29 -10.20 -1.54
CA HIS A 212 -14.86 -11.19 -2.55
C HIS A 212 -13.36 -11.18 -2.80
N HIS A 213 -12.57 -10.49 -1.99
CA HIS A 213 -11.12 -10.43 -2.12
C HIS A 213 -10.46 -10.87 -0.83
N VAL A 214 -9.39 -11.66 -0.93
CA VAL A 214 -8.62 -12.12 0.22
C VAL A 214 -7.24 -11.53 0.14
N VAL A 215 -6.80 -10.93 1.25
CA VAL A 215 -5.41 -10.52 1.49
C VAL A 215 -5.07 -11.01 2.89
N GLN A 216 -4.47 -12.18 2.97
CA GLN A 216 -4.19 -12.85 4.25
C GLN A 216 -2.80 -13.46 4.23
N ASP A 217 -2.03 -13.20 5.28
CA ASP A 217 -0.74 -13.82 5.57
C ASP A 217 -0.82 -14.52 6.91
N MET A 218 -0.74 -15.85 6.87
CA MET A 218 -0.83 -16.71 8.04
C MET A 218 0.53 -17.35 8.31
N LEU A 219 1.05 -17.07 9.49
CA LEU A 219 2.34 -17.53 9.96
C LEU A 219 2.16 -18.82 10.75
N VAL A 220 2.56 -19.94 10.17
CA VAL A 220 2.34 -21.27 10.78
C VAL A 220 3.67 -21.98 11.05
N PRO A 221 3.80 -22.78 12.12
CA PRO A 221 4.98 -23.60 12.31
C PRO A 221 5.21 -24.54 11.11
N MET A 222 6.46 -24.70 10.69
CA MET A 222 6.82 -25.46 9.47
C MET A 222 6.27 -26.89 9.49
N LYS A 223 6.23 -27.53 10.68
CA LYS A 223 5.68 -28.88 10.87
C LYS A 223 4.20 -29.03 10.46
N HIS A 224 3.46 -27.92 10.36
CA HIS A 224 2.04 -27.89 9.98
C HIS A 224 1.79 -27.40 8.54
N ILE A 225 2.84 -27.13 7.75
CA ILE A 225 2.73 -26.55 6.41
C ILE A 225 1.79 -27.33 5.48
N GLN A 226 1.86 -28.66 5.48
CA GLN A 226 1.02 -29.50 4.63
C GLN A 226 -0.47 -29.35 4.97
N THR A 227 -0.80 -29.38 6.26
CA THR A 227 -2.17 -29.18 6.75
C THR A 227 -2.65 -27.76 6.45
N ALA A 228 -1.78 -26.76 6.64
CA ALA A 228 -2.10 -25.36 6.38
C ALA A 228 -2.41 -25.12 4.89
N ILE A 229 -1.58 -25.60 3.96
CA ILE A 229 -1.83 -25.48 2.52
C ILE A 229 -3.16 -26.17 2.13
N ALA A 230 -3.44 -27.35 2.70
CA ALA A 230 -4.71 -28.03 2.45
C ALA A 230 -5.91 -27.19 2.94
N ARG A 231 -5.76 -26.50 4.08
CA ARG A 231 -6.78 -25.60 4.62
C ARG A 231 -6.99 -24.36 3.74
N PHE A 232 -5.92 -23.70 3.31
CA PHE A 232 -5.99 -22.59 2.35
C PHE A 232 -6.70 -23.01 1.05
N HIS A 233 -6.39 -24.21 0.54
CA HIS A 233 -7.04 -24.74 -0.65
C HIS A 233 -8.55 -24.98 -0.45
N GLN A 234 -8.97 -25.47 0.72
CA GLN A 234 -10.37 -25.77 1.02
C GLN A 234 -11.19 -24.51 1.31
N ASP A 235 -10.65 -23.58 2.11
CA ASP A 235 -11.41 -22.48 2.68
C ASP A 235 -11.50 -21.26 1.74
N ILE A 236 -10.42 -20.98 0.99
CA ILE A 236 -10.33 -19.78 0.14
C ILE A 236 -9.99 -20.10 -1.33
N HIS A 237 -9.24 -21.18 -1.60
CA HIS A 237 -8.86 -21.60 -2.96
C HIS A 237 -8.27 -20.46 -3.82
N VAL A 238 -7.36 -19.69 -3.22
CA VAL A 238 -6.62 -18.60 -3.88
C VAL A 238 -5.23 -19.10 -4.28
N TYR A 239 -4.81 -18.79 -5.50
CA TYR A 239 -3.47 -19.09 -6.01
C TYR A 239 -2.98 -17.96 -6.92
N PRO A 240 -1.66 -17.71 -6.97
CA PRO A 240 -0.62 -18.47 -6.26
C PRO A 240 -0.58 -18.16 -4.75
N LEU A 241 0.01 -19.07 -3.98
CA LEU A 241 0.36 -18.86 -2.57
C LEU A 241 1.82 -18.41 -2.48
N TRP A 242 2.04 -17.39 -1.67
CA TRP A 242 3.35 -16.97 -1.18
C TRP A 242 3.80 -17.92 -0.08
N LEU A 243 4.99 -18.51 -0.22
CA LEU A 243 5.59 -19.35 0.82
C LEU A 243 6.96 -18.76 1.20
N CYS A 244 7.06 -18.22 2.41
CA CYS A 244 8.29 -17.60 2.90
C CYS A 244 8.67 -18.16 4.28
N PRO A 245 9.81 -18.87 4.40
CA PRO A 245 10.23 -19.44 5.67
C PRO A 245 10.89 -18.39 6.55
N PHE A 246 10.68 -18.50 7.86
CA PHE A 246 11.34 -17.65 8.84
C PHE A 246 11.60 -18.36 10.16
N VAL A 247 12.69 -18.02 10.83
CA VAL A 247 13.01 -18.55 12.15
C VAL A 247 12.48 -17.60 13.22
N LEU A 248 11.79 -18.14 14.21
CA LEU A 248 11.44 -17.44 15.43
C LEU A 248 12.40 -17.89 16.54
N PRO A 249 13.31 -17.01 17.01
CA PRO A 249 14.10 -17.28 18.19
C PRO A 249 13.24 -17.20 19.46
N LEU A 250 13.77 -17.74 20.56
CA LEU A 250 13.21 -17.51 21.88
C LEU A 250 13.28 -16.01 22.24
N GLY A 251 12.29 -15.53 22.98
CA GLY A 251 12.20 -14.13 23.37
C GLY A 251 11.04 -13.87 24.32
N ARG A 252 10.92 -12.61 24.75
CA ARG A 252 9.92 -12.13 25.73
C ARG A 252 8.98 -11.06 25.18
N GLY A 253 8.97 -10.87 23.86
CA GLY A 253 8.04 -9.98 23.15
C GLY A 253 6.71 -10.66 22.82
N MET A 254 5.82 -10.00 22.08
CA MET A 254 4.50 -10.56 21.75
C MET A 254 4.56 -11.85 20.92
N VAL A 255 5.59 -11.97 20.07
CA VAL A 255 5.77 -13.10 19.15
C VAL A 255 7.03 -13.85 19.50
N HIS A 256 6.85 -15.10 19.93
CA HIS A 256 7.90 -16.07 20.17
C HIS A 256 7.33 -17.49 19.98
N PRO A 257 8.17 -18.52 19.75
CA PRO A 257 7.72 -19.90 19.72
C PRO A 257 7.01 -20.27 21.02
N LYS A 258 6.04 -21.19 20.94
CA LYS A 258 5.40 -21.73 22.15
C LYS A 258 6.30 -22.72 22.91
N GLY A 259 7.22 -23.37 22.19
CA GLY A 259 8.20 -24.28 22.77
C GLY A 259 9.38 -23.57 23.43
N GLU A 260 10.29 -24.35 24.00
CA GLU A 260 11.53 -23.87 24.64
C GLU A 260 12.72 -23.79 23.68
N GLU A 261 12.49 -23.96 22.37
CA GLU A 261 13.52 -23.86 21.34
C GLU A 261 13.11 -22.90 20.23
N ALA A 262 14.10 -22.39 19.50
CA ALA A 262 13.85 -21.64 18.27
C ALA A 262 13.15 -22.56 17.25
N GLU A 263 12.11 -22.08 16.60
CA GLU A 263 11.28 -22.88 15.70
C GLU A 263 11.18 -22.21 14.33
N LEU A 264 11.19 -23.04 13.28
CA LEU A 264 10.99 -22.60 11.91
C LEU A 264 9.49 -22.50 11.61
N TYR A 265 9.09 -21.35 11.07
CA TYR A 265 7.75 -21.05 10.64
C TYR A 265 7.74 -20.77 9.13
N VAL A 266 6.56 -20.75 8.54
CA VAL A 266 6.30 -20.34 7.17
C VAL A 266 5.17 -19.33 7.15
N ASP A 267 5.40 -18.24 6.43
CA ASP A 267 4.37 -17.31 6.02
C ASP A 267 3.69 -17.84 4.76
N ILE A 268 2.39 -18.10 4.88
CA ILE A 268 1.52 -18.54 3.78
C ILE A 268 0.61 -17.36 3.41
N GLY A 269 0.98 -16.70 2.32
CA GLY A 269 0.26 -15.54 1.81
C GLY A 269 -0.69 -15.88 0.69
N ALA A 270 -1.94 -15.45 0.82
CA ALA A 270 -2.96 -15.55 -0.21
C ALA A 270 -3.50 -14.17 -0.54
N TYR A 271 -3.33 -13.78 -1.80
CA TYR A 271 -3.81 -12.51 -2.35
C TYR A 271 -4.60 -12.79 -3.62
N GLY A 272 -5.87 -12.41 -3.67
CA GLY A 272 -6.69 -12.55 -4.86
C GLY A 272 -8.15 -12.86 -4.60
N GLU A 273 -8.90 -13.03 -5.68
CA GLU A 273 -10.31 -13.45 -5.65
C GLU A 273 -10.46 -14.95 -5.32
N PRO A 274 -11.15 -15.30 -4.22
CA PRO A 274 -11.47 -16.69 -3.87
C PRO A 274 -12.32 -17.37 -4.92
N ARG A 275 -11.99 -18.62 -5.26
CA ARG A 275 -12.71 -19.39 -6.30
C ARG A 275 -13.73 -20.38 -5.73
N VAL A 276 -14.02 -20.32 -4.44
CA VAL A 276 -15.01 -21.19 -3.79
C VAL A 276 -16.43 -20.65 -4.00
N LYS A 277 -17.37 -21.52 -4.38
CA LYS A 277 -18.75 -21.14 -4.80
C LYS A 277 -19.58 -20.38 -3.75
N HIS A 278 -19.23 -20.50 -2.47
CA HIS A 278 -19.94 -19.89 -1.35
C HIS A 278 -18.98 -19.15 -0.41
N PHE A 279 -17.98 -18.47 -0.98
CA PHE A 279 -17.05 -17.68 -0.18
C PHE A 279 -17.81 -16.63 0.64
N GLN A 280 -17.50 -16.55 1.93
CA GLN A 280 -17.95 -15.48 2.80
C GLN A 280 -16.73 -14.94 3.53
N ALA A 281 -16.24 -13.75 3.16
CA ALA A 281 -15.00 -13.16 3.67
C ALA A 281 -14.80 -13.38 5.17
N LYS A 282 -15.75 -12.92 5.99
CA LYS A 282 -15.68 -13.06 7.45
C LYS A 282 -15.68 -14.51 7.93
N ALA A 283 -16.57 -15.37 7.42
CA ALA A 283 -16.70 -16.73 7.93
C ALA A 283 -15.51 -17.61 7.51
N SER A 284 -15.09 -17.52 6.25
CA SER A 284 -13.92 -18.24 5.72
C SER A 284 -12.63 -17.77 6.38
N CYS A 285 -12.42 -16.46 6.55
CA CYS A 285 -11.23 -15.96 7.25
C CYS A 285 -11.22 -16.38 8.72
N ARG A 286 -12.36 -16.33 9.43
CA ARG A 286 -12.43 -16.81 10.82
C ARG A 286 -12.08 -18.29 10.99
N GLN A 287 -12.43 -19.14 10.03
CA GLN A 287 -12.03 -20.55 10.06
C GLN A 287 -10.52 -20.71 9.91
N LEU A 288 -9.91 -19.91 9.03
CA LEU A 288 -8.47 -19.91 8.85
C LEU A 288 -7.74 -19.35 10.08
N GLU A 289 -8.22 -18.24 10.65
CA GLU A 289 -7.74 -17.65 11.90
C GLU A 289 -7.84 -18.64 13.07
N GLN A 290 -8.93 -19.38 13.18
CA GLN A 290 -9.09 -20.44 14.19
C GLN A 290 -8.01 -21.53 14.01
N PHE A 291 -7.83 -22.05 12.79
CA PHE A 291 -6.80 -23.06 12.53
C PHE A 291 -5.40 -22.56 12.90
N VAL A 292 -5.07 -21.30 12.55
CA VAL A 292 -3.77 -20.70 12.87
C VAL A 292 -3.53 -20.67 14.38
N ARG A 293 -4.53 -20.30 15.19
CA ARG A 293 -4.44 -20.36 16.66
C ARG A 293 -4.26 -21.77 17.19
N GLU A 294 -4.98 -22.75 16.64
CA GLU A 294 -4.90 -24.16 17.04
C GLU A 294 -3.48 -24.73 16.86
N VAL A 295 -2.76 -24.28 15.82
CA VAL A 295 -1.37 -24.69 15.56
C VAL A 295 -0.33 -23.74 16.16
N HIS A 296 -0.72 -22.78 16.99
CA HIS A 296 0.17 -21.79 17.60
C HIS A 296 0.94 -20.95 16.58
N GLY A 297 0.21 -20.58 15.52
CA GLY A 297 0.63 -19.60 14.53
C GLY A 297 0.20 -18.18 14.89
N PHE A 298 0.54 -17.26 13.99
CA PHE A 298 0.24 -15.83 14.09
C PHE A 298 -0.36 -15.33 12.77
N GLN A 299 -1.05 -14.20 12.80
CA GLN A 299 -1.54 -13.51 11.60
C GLN A 299 -0.81 -12.18 11.45
N MET A 300 -0.44 -11.82 10.21
CA MET A 300 0.13 -10.51 9.94
C MET A 300 -0.92 -9.40 10.12
N LEU A 301 -0.61 -8.41 10.96
CA LEU A 301 -1.56 -7.39 11.41
C LEU A 301 -1.92 -6.31 10.39
N TYR A 302 -1.38 -6.36 9.17
CA TYR A 302 -1.80 -5.47 8.10
C TYR A 302 -3.06 -5.97 7.37
N ALA A 303 -3.35 -7.27 7.48
CA ALA A 303 -4.54 -7.90 6.93
C ALA A 303 -5.75 -7.68 7.84
N ASP A 304 -6.95 -7.87 7.28
CA ASP A 304 -8.18 -7.81 8.08
C ASP A 304 -8.21 -8.94 9.10
N VAL A 305 -8.46 -8.58 10.36
CA VAL A 305 -8.60 -9.50 11.49
C VAL A 305 -10.06 -9.58 11.89
N TYR A 306 -10.66 -10.75 11.72
CA TYR A 306 -12.06 -11.01 12.06
C TYR A 306 -12.23 -11.71 13.41
N MET A 307 -11.14 -11.98 14.12
CA MET A 307 -11.10 -12.49 15.49
C MET A 307 -11.71 -11.53 16.50
N GLU A 308 -12.30 -12.09 17.56
CA GLU A 308 -12.62 -11.33 18.77
C GLU A 308 -11.35 -10.99 19.54
N ARG A 309 -11.43 -10.00 20.45
CA ARG A 309 -10.27 -9.54 21.23
C ARG A 309 -9.61 -10.67 22.04
N SER A 310 -10.38 -11.55 22.66
CA SER A 310 -9.83 -12.70 23.39
C SER A 310 -9.13 -13.68 22.46
N GLU A 311 -9.73 -13.95 21.30
CA GLU A 311 -9.16 -14.84 20.27
C GLU A 311 -7.83 -14.28 19.74
N PHE A 312 -7.76 -12.98 19.49
CA PHE A 312 -6.55 -12.30 19.05
C PHE A 312 -5.38 -12.50 20.02
N TRP A 313 -5.63 -12.29 21.33
CA TRP A 313 -4.60 -12.42 22.36
C TRP A 313 -4.19 -13.87 22.63
N GLU A 314 -4.90 -14.89 22.12
CA GLU A 314 -4.41 -16.27 22.18
C GLU A 314 -3.18 -16.51 21.29
N MET A 315 -2.98 -15.69 20.25
CA MET A 315 -1.80 -15.79 19.39
C MET A 315 -0.55 -15.17 20.06
N PHE A 316 -0.70 -14.18 20.93
CA PHE A 316 0.41 -13.34 21.40
C PHE A 316 0.61 -13.40 22.91
N ASP A 317 1.85 -13.28 23.39
CA ASP A 317 2.10 -12.97 24.80
C ASP A 317 1.94 -11.45 25.05
N GLY A 318 0.75 -11.05 25.50
CA GLY A 318 0.43 -9.66 25.82
C GLY A 318 0.98 -9.15 27.16
N THR A 319 1.62 -10.00 27.98
CA THR A 319 1.98 -9.66 29.37
C THR A 319 2.89 -8.44 29.45
N LEU A 320 3.97 -8.44 28.67
CA LEU A 320 4.93 -7.35 28.62
C LEU A 320 4.31 -6.08 28.03
N TYR A 321 3.59 -6.23 26.92
CA TYR A 321 2.94 -5.14 26.19
C TYR A 321 1.92 -4.39 27.05
N HIS A 322 0.98 -5.10 27.69
CA HIS A 322 -0.07 -4.46 28.50
C HIS A 322 0.50 -3.77 29.74
N ARG A 323 1.52 -4.36 30.38
CA ARG A 323 2.22 -3.73 31.51
C ARG A 323 2.83 -2.39 31.09
N LEU A 324 3.60 -2.36 30.01
CA LEU A 324 4.25 -1.13 29.54
C LEU A 324 3.24 -0.09 29.07
N ARG A 325 2.15 -0.48 28.42
CA ARG A 325 1.07 0.46 28.05
C ARG A 325 0.51 1.20 29.25
N LYS A 326 0.39 0.52 30.39
CA LYS A 326 -0.09 1.13 31.63
C LYS A 326 0.97 2.03 32.25
N GLU A 327 2.21 1.54 32.34
CA GLU A 327 3.33 2.28 32.95
C GLU A 327 3.68 3.56 32.18
N LEU A 328 3.59 3.54 30.85
CA LEU A 328 3.94 4.66 29.97
C LEU A 328 2.74 5.57 29.62
N GLY A 329 1.56 5.35 30.21
CA GLY A 329 0.38 6.16 29.94
C GLY A 329 -0.17 6.03 28.50
N CYS A 330 0.15 4.95 27.80
CA CYS A 330 -0.25 4.75 26.40
C CYS A 330 -1.75 4.52 26.23
N GLN A 331 -2.47 4.10 27.28
CA GLN A 331 -3.90 3.77 27.21
C GLN A 331 -4.77 4.97 26.82
N ASP A 332 -4.36 6.17 27.23
CA ASP A 332 -5.07 7.42 26.90
C ASP A 332 -4.54 8.07 25.62
N ALA A 333 -3.27 7.83 25.28
CA ALA A 333 -2.58 8.48 24.16
C ALA A 333 -2.66 7.72 22.83
N PHE A 334 -2.72 6.39 22.88
CA PHE A 334 -2.67 5.52 21.70
C PHE A 334 -3.78 4.45 21.73
N PRO A 335 -4.37 4.09 20.58
CA PRO A 335 -5.29 2.96 20.52
C PRO A 335 -4.59 1.66 20.95
N GLU A 336 -5.36 0.67 21.41
CA GLU A 336 -4.84 -0.67 21.64
C GLU A 336 -4.75 -1.45 20.32
N GLU A 337 -3.76 -2.33 20.20
CA GLU A 337 -3.66 -3.25 19.08
C GLU A 337 -4.86 -4.21 18.96
N GLY A 338 -5.24 -4.51 17.70
CA GLY A 338 -6.48 -5.22 17.38
C GLY A 338 -7.74 -4.35 17.46
N MET A 339 -7.59 -3.06 17.80
CA MET A 339 -8.71 -2.14 18.03
C MET A 339 -8.69 -0.95 17.06
N LEU A 340 -8.23 -1.17 15.83
CA LEU A 340 -8.22 -0.16 14.76
C LEU A 340 -9.62 0.16 14.22
N VAL A 341 -10.65 -0.52 14.71
CA VAL A 341 -12.05 -0.13 14.50
C VAL A 341 -12.77 -0.40 15.83
N TRP A 342 -13.51 0.58 16.36
CA TRP A 342 -14.51 0.45 17.46
C TRP A 342 -14.23 0.93 18.91
N ILE A 343 -13.38 1.94 19.20
CA ILE A 343 -13.57 2.69 20.47
C ILE A 343 -13.64 4.21 20.23
N LEU A 344 -14.88 4.67 20.13
CA LEU A 344 -15.24 6.09 20.23
C LEU A 344 -16.43 6.18 21.19
N PHE A 345 -16.30 5.69 22.43
CA PHE A 345 -17.40 5.85 23.40
C PHE A 345 -17.04 5.92 24.90
N LEU A 346 -15.77 5.91 25.33
CA LEU A 346 -15.49 5.79 26.78
C LEU A 346 -14.43 6.72 27.41
N LEU A 347 -13.94 7.75 26.72
CA LEU A 347 -13.01 8.73 27.32
C LEU A 347 -13.40 10.18 27.01
N CYS A 348 -14.51 10.64 27.57
CA CYS A 348 -14.81 12.06 27.76
C CYS A 348 -15.65 12.27 29.03
N GLN A 349 -15.10 11.86 30.18
CA GLN A 349 -15.56 12.31 31.50
C GLN A 349 -14.45 12.88 32.39
N VAL A 350 -13.29 13.22 31.84
CA VAL A 350 -12.34 14.09 32.55
C VAL A 350 -12.63 15.52 32.10
N GLY A 351 -13.35 16.25 32.95
CA GLY A 351 -13.75 17.62 32.72
C GLY A 351 -12.55 18.52 32.43
N ALA A 352 -12.73 19.45 31.49
CA ALA A 352 -11.83 20.56 31.32
C ALA A 352 -11.66 21.30 32.67
N PRO A 353 -10.44 21.75 33.01
CA PRO A 353 -10.22 22.52 34.23
C PRO A 353 -11.08 23.78 34.21
N ALA A 354 -11.73 24.07 35.34
CA ALA A 354 -12.68 25.16 35.57
C ALA A 354 -12.15 26.59 35.24
N LEU A 355 -10.87 26.73 34.88
CA LEU A 355 -10.22 27.99 34.51
C LEU A 355 -10.48 28.42 33.06
N ALA A 356 -10.80 27.49 32.14
CA ALA A 356 -11.01 27.82 30.72
C ALA A 356 -12.35 28.53 30.44
N GLN A 357 -13.32 28.40 31.36
CA GLN A 357 -14.69 28.88 31.18
C GLN A 357 -14.86 30.38 31.50
N ASP A 358 -13.92 30.99 32.22
CA ASP A 358 -13.94 32.42 32.54
C ASP A 358 -13.32 33.30 31.44
N LEU A 359 -12.40 32.76 30.62
CA LEU A 359 -11.70 33.53 29.57
C LEU A 359 -12.50 33.69 28.27
N CYS A 360 -13.42 32.75 27.99
CA CYS A 360 -14.21 32.72 26.76
C CYS A 360 -15.70 32.85 27.09
N GLN A 361 -16.22 34.08 26.97
CA GLN A 361 -17.63 34.40 27.13
C GLN A 361 -18.19 35.08 25.87
N ARG A 362 -19.53 35.16 25.77
CA ARG A 362 -20.20 35.88 24.68
C ARG A 362 -19.73 37.35 24.70
N ASP A 363 -19.24 37.85 23.57
CA ASP A 363 -18.69 39.21 23.41
C ASP A 363 -17.42 39.51 24.23
N ALA A 364 -16.63 38.49 24.58
CA ALA A 364 -15.33 38.68 25.23
C ALA A 364 -14.45 39.67 24.43
N PRO A 365 -13.67 40.55 25.10
CA PRO A 365 -12.94 41.64 24.45
C PRO A 365 -12.01 41.16 23.33
N ASN A 366 -11.42 39.96 23.46
CA ASN A 366 -10.60 39.31 22.43
C ASN A 366 -11.25 38.08 21.76
N GLY A 367 -12.57 37.91 21.90
CA GLY A 367 -13.32 36.81 21.30
C GLY A 367 -13.80 37.08 19.88
N TYR A 368 -13.83 36.03 19.06
CA TYR A 368 -14.37 36.01 17.70
C TYR A 368 -15.55 35.09 17.59
N LYS A 369 -16.62 35.58 16.95
CA LYS A 369 -17.79 34.77 16.63
C LYS A 369 -17.67 34.18 15.24
N VAL A 370 -17.86 32.87 15.16
CA VAL A 370 -17.88 32.11 13.91
C VAL A 370 -19.30 31.62 13.65
N ARG A 371 -19.76 31.71 12.41
CA ARG A 371 -21.03 31.14 11.95
C ARG A 371 -20.78 30.18 10.80
N ILE A 372 -21.39 29.00 10.88
CA ILE A 372 -21.23 27.95 9.89
C ILE A 372 -22.60 27.58 9.32
N SER A 373 -22.71 27.58 8.00
CA SER A 373 -23.95 27.25 7.27
C SER A 373 -23.74 26.01 6.40
N LEU A 374 -23.66 24.83 7.05
CA LEU A 374 -23.34 23.55 6.40
C LEU A 374 -24.38 23.14 5.35
N LYS A 375 -25.66 23.16 5.69
CA LYS A 375 -26.75 22.83 4.75
C LYS A 375 -26.78 23.74 3.53
N THR A 376 -26.45 25.02 3.72
CA THR A 376 -26.36 25.99 2.61
C THR A 376 -25.16 25.72 1.70
N ALA A 377 -24.07 25.21 2.24
CA ALA A 377 -22.85 24.93 1.50
C ALA A 377 -22.86 23.59 0.77
N LEU A 378 -23.37 22.54 1.42
CA LEU A 378 -23.18 21.15 1.01
C LEU A 378 -24.48 20.39 0.72
N GLY A 379 -25.66 20.99 0.93
CA GLY A 379 -26.94 20.34 0.62
C GLY A 379 -27.15 19.05 1.42
N GLU A 380 -27.39 17.95 0.71
CA GLU A 380 -27.57 16.60 1.28
C GLU A 380 -26.26 15.99 1.80
N ASP A 381 -25.10 16.48 1.34
CA ASP A 381 -23.77 16.04 1.80
C ASP A 381 -23.29 16.81 3.05
N ALA A 382 -24.18 17.56 3.70
CA ALA A 382 -23.86 18.33 4.89
C ALA A 382 -23.53 17.40 6.07
N TYR A 383 -22.25 17.40 6.46
CA TYR A 383 -21.78 16.67 7.62
C TYR A 383 -22.31 17.25 8.94
N GLU A 384 -22.29 16.45 10.00
CA GLU A 384 -22.69 16.89 11.34
C GLU A 384 -21.55 17.65 12.03
N TRP A 385 -21.83 18.85 12.55
CA TRP A 385 -20.86 19.61 13.34
C TRP A 385 -20.73 19.03 14.75
N ASN A 386 -19.87 18.03 14.88
CA ASN A 386 -19.61 17.30 16.11
C ASN A 386 -18.26 17.71 16.75
N GLN A 387 -17.84 16.99 17.79
CA GLN A 387 -16.59 17.28 18.51
C GLN A 387 -15.34 17.11 17.63
N SER A 388 -15.37 16.24 16.62
CA SER A 388 -14.27 16.06 15.67
C SER A 388 -14.08 17.30 14.80
N GLU A 389 -15.17 17.87 14.29
CA GLU A 389 -15.15 19.13 13.53
C GLU A 389 -14.68 20.30 14.38
N MET A 390 -15.04 20.32 15.67
CA MET A 390 -14.54 21.31 16.62
C MET A 390 -13.03 21.17 16.88
N PHE A 391 -12.53 19.96 17.06
CA PHE A 391 -11.09 19.71 17.20
C PHE A 391 -10.34 20.13 15.92
N PHE A 392 -10.88 19.75 14.76
CA PHE A 392 -10.30 20.10 13.47
C PHE A 392 -10.28 21.61 13.23
N PHE A 393 -11.30 22.34 13.68
CA PHE A 393 -11.32 23.80 13.69
C PHE A 393 -10.19 24.37 14.55
N ARG A 394 -10.01 23.88 15.77
CA ARG A 394 -8.93 24.31 16.68
C ARG A 394 -7.54 24.04 16.07
N ALA A 395 -7.34 22.87 15.47
CA ALA A 395 -6.09 22.54 14.78
C ALA A 395 -5.82 23.48 13.59
N THR A 396 -6.84 23.77 12.78
CA THR A 396 -6.76 24.70 11.65
C THR A 396 -6.42 26.12 12.11
N MET A 397 -7.00 26.56 13.23
CA MET A 397 -6.69 27.86 13.83
C MET A 397 -5.28 27.91 14.43
N ALA A 398 -4.85 26.88 15.16
CA ALA A 398 -3.49 26.78 15.67
C ALA A 398 -2.46 26.86 14.53
N PHE A 399 -2.70 26.16 13.42
CA PHE A 399 -1.89 26.28 12.20
C PHE A 399 -1.85 27.73 11.68
N ALA A 400 -2.99 28.42 11.60
CA ALA A 400 -3.04 29.81 11.15
C ALA A 400 -2.21 30.74 12.05
N MET A 401 -2.24 30.53 13.37
CA MET A 401 -1.45 31.28 14.35
C MET A 401 0.05 31.01 14.20
N ARG A 402 0.46 29.74 14.04
CA ARG A 402 1.87 29.37 13.77
C ARG A 402 2.39 30.06 12.52
N LYS A 403 1.60 30.05 11.44
CA LYS A 403 1.97 30.69 10.17
C LYS A 403 2.09 32.21 10.30
N HIS A 404 1.26 32.83 11.12
CA HIS A 404 1.29 34.27 11.34
C HIS A 404 2.52 34.72 12.14
N PHE A 405 2.81 34.03 13.25
CA PHE A 405 3.92 34.37 14.13
C PHE A 405 5.26 33.74 13.73
N GLN A 406 5.26 32.81 12.76
CA GLN A 406 6.44 32.03 12.36
C GLN A 406 7.08 31.26 13.54
N MET A 407 6.24 30.79 14.47
CA MET A 407 6.63 30.05 15.67
C MET A 407 5.84 28.75 15.75
N GLU A 408 6.50 27.63 16.05
CA GLU A 408 5.87 26.30 16.10
C GLU A 408 5.13 26.01 17.42
N THR A 409 5.12 26.94 18.36
CA THR A 409 4.70 26.73 19.75
C THR A 409 3.18 26.73 19.97
N TYR A 410 2.37 27.16 19.00
CA TYR A 410 0.90 27.20 19.15
C TYR A 410 0.25 25.82 18.97
N ASN A 411 -0.46 25.32 19.98
CA ASN A 411 -1.18 24.05 19.95
C ASN A 411 -2.70 24.24 19.96
N VAL A 412 -3.43 23.12 19.83
CA VAL A 412 -4.90 23.06 19.89
C VAL A 412 -5.43 23.65 21.21
N ASP A 413 -4.71 23.45 22.30
CA ASP A 413 -5.07 23.94 23.64
C ASP A 413 -5.06 25.46 23.74
N ASN A 414 -4.31 26.14 22.87
CA ASN A 414 -4.28 27.60 22.82
C ASN A 414 -5.53 28.19 22.15
N ILE A 415 -6.38 27.38 21.52
CA ILE A 415 -7.62 27.80 20.88
C ILE A 415 -8.78 27.39 21.78
N ILE A 416 -9.36 28.33 22.53
CA ILE A 416 -10.45 28.05 23.45
C ILE A 416 -11.77 28.33 22.74
N LEU A 417 -12.64 27.33 22.61
CA LEU A 417 -13.99 27.47 22.06
C LEU A 417 -15.02 27.63 23.18
N CYS A 418 -16.04 28.46 22.98
CA CYS A 418 -17.12 28.65 23.94
C CYS A 418 -18.47 28.98 23.26
N VAL A 419 -19.55 28.74 24.00
CA VAL A 419 -20.93 29.14 23.64
C VAL A 419 -21.36 28.68 22.23
N GLN A 420 -21.64 27.39 22.08
CA GLN A 420 -22.19 26.80 20.85
C GLN A 420 -23.72 26.96 20.78
N THR A 421 -24.26 27.30 19.61
CA THR A 421 -25.71 27.33 19.35
C THR A 421 -26.16 26.15 18.49
N SER A 422 -27.47 25.89 18.47
CA SER A 422 -28.11 24.85 17.64
C SER A 422 -27.95 25.05 16.13
N ARG A 423 -27.60 26.26 15.67
CA ARG A 423 -27.35 26.58 14.26
C ARG A 423 -25.85 26.62 13.91
N VAL A 424 -25.00 25.99 14.73
CA VAL A 424 -23.54 25.95 14.56
C VAL A 424 -22.95 27.36 14.49
N SER A 425 -23.11 28.10 15.59
CA SER A 425 -22.33 29.31 15.84
C SER A 425 -21.64 29.21 17.19
N PHE A 426 -20.37 29.56 17.25
CA PHE A 426 -19.59 29.53 18.49
C PHE A 426 -18.63 30.71 18.56
N TRP A 427 -18.11 30.96 19.75
CA TRP A 427 -17.07 31.94 20.01
C TRP A 427 -15.74 31.23 20.21
N PHE A 428 -14.64 31.89 19.87
CA PHE A 428 -13.31 31.43 20.24
C PHE A 428 -12.40 32.58 20.66
N VAL A 429 -11.44 32.26 21.52
CA VAL A 429 -10.32 33.11 21.89
C VAL A 429 -9.01 32.36 21.68
N VAL A 430 -7.91 33.09 21.51
CA VAL A 430 -6.57 32.51 21.38
C VAL A 430 -5.71 32.95 22.56
N THR A 431 -5.02 32.02 23.21
CA THR A 431 -4.08 32.29 24.31
C THR A 431 -2.63 32.24 23.86
N SER A 432 -1.74 32.85 24.62
CA SER A 432 -0.30 32.73 24.41
C SER A 432 0.20 31.31 24.74
N PRO A 433 1.12 30.73 23.94
CA PRO A 433 1.77 29.45 24.25
C PRO A 433 2.51 29.48 25.60
N ASP A 434 3.11 30.62 25.95
CA ASP A 434 3.90 30.78 27.18
C ASP A 434 3.03 31.08 28.41
N ASN A 435 1.79 31.53 28.21
CA ASN A 435 0.88 31.87 29.29
C ASN A 435 -0.60 31.70 28.88
N ALA A 436 -1.23 30.64 29.37
CA ALA A 436 -2.62 30.28 29.10
C ALA A 436 -3.66 31.31 29.60
N THR A 437 -3.27 32.27 30.45
CA THR A 437 -4.15 33.35 30.92
C THR A 437 -4.08 34.62 30.05
N MET A 438 -3.07 34.72 29.18
CA MET A 438 -2.87 35.88 28.32
C MET A 438 -3.53 35.66 26.95
N LEU A 439 -4.52 36.50 26.63
CA LEU A 439 -5.19 36.47 25.33
C LEU A 439 -4.39 37.20 24.27
N ILE A 440 -4.31 36.61 23.08
CA ILE A 440 -3.72 37.24 21.90
C ILE A 440 -4.63 38.38 21.41
N PRO A 441 -4.06 39.55 21.05
CA PRO A 441 -4.84 40.67 20.54
C PRO A 441 -5.64 40.31 19.29
N LYS A 442 -6.83 40.91 19.19
CA LYS A 442 -7.72 40.77 18.03
C LYS A 442 -7.00 40.96 16.69
N ALA A 443 -6.26 42.05 16.54
CA ALA A 443 -5.58 42.40 15.30
C ALA A 443 -4.69 41.27 14.74
N ASP A 444 -4.00 40.53 15.61
CA ASP A 444 -3.11 39.44 15.21
C ASP A 444 -3.89 38.19 14.78
N VAL A 445 -4.98 37.86 15.51
CA VAL A 445 -5.90 36.78 15.12
C VAL A 445 -6.54 37.08 13.76
N GLU A 446 -6.95 38.33 13.50
CA GLU A 446 -7.51 38.70 12.19
C GLU A 446 -6.51 38.54 11.06
N LYS A 447 -5.26 38.95 11.29
CA LYS A 447 -4.19 38.83 10.31
C LYS A 447 -3.87 37.36 10.04
N ALA A 448 -3.83 36.52 11.08
CA ALA A 448 -3.65 35.08 10.95
C ALA A 448 -4.77 34.42 10.13
N VAL A 449 -6.04 34.74 10.43
CA VAL A 449 -7.20 34.25 9.70
C VAL A 449 -7.17 34.71 8.24
N ARG A 450 -6.89 35.98 7.96
CA ARG A 450 -6.79 36.52 6.59
C ARG A 450 -5.70 35.82 5.79
N MET A 451 -4.51 35.64 6.37
CA MET A 451 -3.37 34.96 5.73
C MET A 451 -3.62 33.48 5.42
N SER A 452 -4.52 32.83 6.16
CA SER A 452 -4.81 31.39 6.03
C SER A 452 -6.22 31.11 5.51
N ARG A 453 -6.96 32.14 5.08
CA ARG A 453 -8.41 32.07 4.81
C ARG A 453 -8.79 30.99 3.80
N HIS A 454 -8.10 30.96 2.66
CA HIS A 454 -8.31 29.94 1.62
C HIS A 454 -8.12 28.51 2.16
N ARG A 455 -7.11 28.29 3.00
CA ARG A 455 -6.82 26.97 3.57
C ARG A 455 -7.84 26.58 4.64
N ILE A 456 -8.27 27.53 5.47
CA ILE A 456 -9.34 27.31 6.46
C ILE A 456 -10.63 26.90 5.76
N ASN A 457 -11.03 27.64 4.72
CA ASN A 457 -12.21 27.35 3.92
C ASN A 457 -12.15 25.97 3.28
N ASN A 458 -11.03 25.64 2.61
CA ASN A 458 -10.86 24.34 1.97
C ASN A 458 -10.80 23.17 2.96
N ALA A 459 -10.33 23.38 4.19
CA ALA A 459 -10.32 22.33 5.21
C ALA A 459 -11.74 21.81 5.49
N PHE A 460 -12.73 22.71 5.50
CA PHE A 460 -14.14 22.38 5.76
C PHE A 460 -14.99 22.25 4.50
N LEU A 461 -14.40 22.42 3.31
CA LEU A 461 -15.12 22.52 2.04
C LEU A 461 -16.16 23.66 2.04
N LEU A 462 -15.88 24.74 2.77
CA LEU A 462 -16.75 25.91 2.92
C LEU A 462 -16.18 27.13 2.20
N SER A 463 -17.02 28.16 2.04
CA SER A 463 -16.67 29.43 1.42
C SER A 463 -16.73 30.56 2.44
N ASP A 464 -16.27 31.76 2.06
CA ASP A 464 -16.37 32.94 2.93
C ASP A 464 -17.81 33.32 3.31
N ARG A 465 -18.81 32.85 2.56
CA ARG A 465 -20.24 33.06 2.85
C ARG A 465 -20.82 32.00 3.78
N THR A 466 -20.20 30.83 3.86
CA THR A 466 -20.72 29.67 4.60
C THR A 466 -19.90 29.33 5.83
N LEU A 467 -18.64 29.79 5.91
CA LEU A 467 -17.80 29.85 7.10
C LEU A 467 -17.44 31.31 7.38
N GLU A 468 -18.28 31.97 8.17
CA GLU A 468 -18.20 33.40 8.41
C GLU A 468 -17.51 33.70 9.75
N PHE A 469 -16.37 34.39 9.68
CA PHE A 469 -15.74 35.03 10.84
C PHE A 469 -16.27 36.45 10.97
N LEU A 470 -17.16 36.72 11.94
CA LEU A 470 -17.76 38.03 12.10
C LEU A 470 -16.70 39.08 12.44
N GLY A 471 -16.67 40.17 11.68
CA GLY A 471 -15.68 41.25 11.80
C GLY A 471 -14.43 41.08 10.92
N ILE A 472 -14.22 39.91 10.30
CA ILE A 472 -13.08 39.67 9.40
C ILE A 472 -13.57 39.60 7.96
N HIS A 473 -13.49 40.72 7.25
CA HIS A 473 -13.89 40.80 5.85
C HIS A 473 -13.02 39.91 4.93
N PRO A 474 -13.61 39.27 3.89
CA PRO A 474 -12.87 38.52 2.89
C PRO A 474 -11.86 39.40 2.18
N THR A 475 -10.62 38.93 2.06
CA THR A 475 -9.62 39.56 1.20
C THR A 475 -9.63 38.80 -0.13
N LEU A 476 -9.86 39.51 -1.25
CA LEU A 476 -9.81 38.92 -2.59
C LEU A 476 -8.47 38.19 -2.75
N ALA A 477 -8.51 36.88 -2.91
CA ALA A 477 -7.31 36.08 -3.15
C ALA A 477 -6.67 36.47 -4.49
N ALA A 478 -5.35 36.48 -4.57
CA ALA A 478 -4.66 36.49 -5.85
C ALA A 478 -5.06 35.21 -6.62
N PRO A 479 -5.37 35.29 -7.93
CA PRO A 479 -5.77 34.13 -8.71
C PRO A 479 -4.68 33.05 -8.66
N VAL A 480 -5.09 31.83 -8.36
CA VAL A 480 -4.23 30.65 -8.37
C VAL A 480 -3.96 30.29 -9.83
N ASN A 481 -2.73 30.51 -10.30
CA ASN A 481 -2.29 29.97 -11.58
C ASN A 481 -2.05 28.47 -11.41
N SER A 482 -2.84 27.64 -12.09
CA SER A 482 -2.59 26.20 -12.18
C SER A 482 -1.35 25.94 -13.05
N ASP A 483 -0.40 25.13 -12.56
CA ASP A 483 0.84 24.79 -13.28
C ASP A 483 0.60 24.10 -14.65
N THR A 484 -0.60 23.58 -14.89
CA THR A 484 -1.01 23.05 -16.20
C THR A 484 -2.18 23.85 -16.76
N PRO A 485 -2.01 24.51 -17.92
CA PRO A 485 -3.09 25.21 -18.60
C PRO A 485 -4.29 24.30 -18.91
N PRO A 486 -5.54 24.69 -18.61
CA PRO A 486 -6.73 23.89 -18.88
C PRO A 486 -6.88 23.42 -20.34
N TRP A 487 -6.31 24.16 -21.30
CA TRP A 487 -6.34 23.80 -22.72
C TRP A 487 -5.56 22.50 -23.02
N LEU A 488 -4.56 22.13 -22.22
CA LEU A 488 -3.81 20.87 -22.38
C LEU A 488 -4.66 19.64 -22.06
N ILE A 489 -5.56 19.75 -21.08
CA ILE A 489 -6.51 18.69 -20.74
C ILE A 489 -7.51 18.51 -21.90
N VAL A 490 -8.05 19.62 -22.41
CA VAL A 490 -8.96 19.60 -23.57
C VAL A 490 -8.26 19.05 -24.82
N PHE A 491 -7.01 19.44 -25.06
CA PHE A 491 -6.20 18.94 -26.17
C PHE A 491 -5.96 17.43 -26.08
N GLY A 492 -5.67 16.89 -24.89
CA GLY A 492 -5.51 15.46 -24.67
C GLY A 492 -6.78 14.66 -24.97
N VAL A 493 -7.95 15.16 -24.55
CA VAL A 493 -9.25 14.53 -24.82
C VAL A 493 -9.57 14.54 -26.32
N VAL A 494 -9.33 15.68 -26.99
CA VAL A 494 -9.60 15.83 -28.43
C VAL A 494 -8.70 14.93 -29.26
N ILE A 495 -7.39 14.88 -28.97
CA ILE A 495 -6.48 13.96 -29.67
C ILE A 495 -6.84 12.50 -29.40
N GLY A 496 -7.23 12.15 -28.17
CA GLY A 496 -7.70 10.81 -27.84
C GLY A 496 -8.90 10.37 -28.69
N ALA A 497 -9.89 11.26 -28.86
CA ALA A 497 -11.07 11.01 -29.70
C ALA A 497 -10.72 10.89 -31.19
N VAL A 498 -9.81 11.74 -31.70
CA VAL A 498 -9.33 11.67 -33.09
C VAL A 498 -8.59 10.36 -33.35
N CYS A 499 -7.70 9.94 -32.46
CA CYS A 499 -6.98 8.67 -32.57
C CYS A 499 -7.94 7.46 -32.56
N ALA A 500 -8.94 7.46 -31.68
CA ALA A 500 -9.99 6.43 -31.66
C ALA A 500 -10.78 6.39 -32.97
N GLY A 501 -11.10 7.56 -33.54
CA GLY A 501 -11.75 7.68 -34.86
C GLY A 501 -10.90 7.09 -36.00
N ILE A 502 -9.61 7.42 -36.05
CA ILE A 502 -8.67 6.89 -37.06
C ILE A 502 -8.55 5.37 -36.96
N ILE A 503 -8.43 4.82 -35.74
CA ILE A 503 -8.37 3.37 -35.53
C ILE A 503 -9.65 2.70 -36.02
N THR A 504 -10.82 3.29 -35.75
CA THR A 504 -12.11 2.77 -36.20
C THR A 504 -12.23 2.76 -37.73
N LEU A 505 -11.75 3.81 -38.40
CA LEU A 505 -11.70 3.89 -39.87
C LEU A 505 -10.75 2.87 -40.50
N LEU A 506 -9.57 2.65 -39.91
CA LEU A 506 -8.62 1.64 -40.39
C LEU A 506 -9.18 0.21 -40.22
N VAL A 507 -9.81 -0.08 -39.08
CA VAL A 507 -10.40 -1.40 -38.82
C VAL A 507 -11.59 -1.67 -39.75
N SER A 508 -12.47 -0.68 -39.96
CA SER A 508 -13.61 -0.80 -40.88
C SER A 508 -13.17 -0.96 -42.34
N SER A 509 -12.13 -0.25 -42.78
CA SER A 509 -11.55 -0.41 -44.12
C SER A 509 -10.97 -1.81 -44.33
N LEU A 510 -10.27 -2.36 -43.33
CA LEU A 510 -9.74 -3.73 -43.39
C LEU A 510 -10.87 -4.79 -43.40
N LEU A 511 -11.94 -4.59 -42.64
CA LEU A 511 -13.10 -5.47 -42.64
C LEU A 511 -13.88 -5.41 -43.97
N GLN A 512 -14.00 -4.24 -44.59
CA GLN A 512 -14.60 -4.09 -45.92
C GLN A 512 -13.74 -4.74 -47.01
N LYS A 513 -12.41 -4.61 -46.93
CA LYS A 513 -11.49 -5.26 -47.88
C LYS A 513 -11.59 -6.79 -47.79
N ARG A 514 -11.65 -7.35 -46.58
CA ARG A 514 -11.88 -8.79 -46.36
C ARG A 514 -13.27 -9.26 -46.83
N ARG A 515 -14.30 -8.42 -46.76
CA ARG A 515 -15.63 -8.74 -47.31
C ARG A 515 -15.64 -8.71 -48.84
N LYS A 516 -14.92 -7.79 -49.47
CA LYS A 516 -14.74 -7.76 -50.94
C LYS A 516 -13.93 -8.94 -51.45
N GLU A 517 -12.87 -9.34 -50.75
CA GLU A 517 -12.09 -10.54 -51.08
C GLU A 517 -12.93 -11.82 -50.95
N LYS A 518 -13.85 -11.90 -49.99
CA LYS A 518 -14.80 -13.03 -49.88
C LYS A 518 -15.92 -13.00 -50.93
N GLY A 519 -16.43 -11.82 -51.29
CA GLY A 519 -17.46 -11.67 -52.32
C GLY A 519 -16.97 -11.91 -53.75
N MET A 520 -15.68 -11.66 -54.03
CA MET A 520 -15.08 -11.97 -55.36
C MET A 520 -14.82 -13.47 -55.57
N THR A 521 -14.86 -14.30 -54.54
CA THR A 521 -14.73 -15.77 -54.65
C THR A 521 -16.03 -16.50 -54.96
N GLU A 522 -17.20 -15.84 -54.82
CA GLU A 522 -18.52 -16.50 -55.01
C GLU A 522 -19.16 -16.22 -56.39
N ASP A 523 -18.71 -15.20 -57.13
CA ASP A 523 -19.31 -14.79 -58.42
C ASP A 523 -18.52 -15.22 -59.68
N GLY A 524 -17.59 -16.18 -59.57
CA GLY A 524 -16.67 -16.56 -60.66
C GLY A 524 -16.62 -18.05 -61.02
N GLN A 525 -17.59 -18.85 -60.56
CA GLN A 525 -17.72 -20.25 -60.94
C GLN A 525 -19.01 -20.43 -61.73
N ASP A 526 -18.91 -20.23 -63.04
CA ASP A 526 -19.66 -20.95 -64.08
C ASP A 526 -19.27 -20.33 -65.43
N GLU A 527 -18.29 -20.94 -66.12
CA GLU A 527 -18.35 -21.23 -67.56
C GLU A 527 -16.97 -21.67 -68.12
N GLU A 528 -17.01 -22.89 -68.66
CA GLU A 528 -16.27 -23.44 -69.80
C GLU A 528 -14.80 -23.93 -69.70
N ASP A 529 -14.73 -25.22 -70.02
CA ASP A 529 -13.61 -26.07 -70.38
C ASP A 529 -12.78 -25.59 -71.58
N MET A 530 -11.63 -26.27 -71.73
CA MET A 530 -10.82 -26.48 -72.95
C MET A 530 -9.63 -25.55 -73.28
N GLN A 531 -8.45 -26.18 -73.12
CA GLN A 531 -7.39 -26.33 -74.14
C GLN A 531 -6.29 -25.26 -74.36
N VAL A 532 -5.05 -25.78 -74.27
CA VAL A 532 -3.89 -25.62 -75.21
C VAL A 532 -2.82 -24.54 -74.95
N LYS A 533 -1.61 -25.06 -74.62
CA LYS A 533 -0.21 -24.76 -75.02
C LYS A 533 0.27 -23.33 -75.36
N GLY A 534 1.53 -23.06 -74.93
CA GLY A 534 2.53 -22.22 -75.64
C GLY A 534 3.24 -21.22 -74.70
N VAL A 535 4.46 -21.46 -74.19
CA VAL A 535 5.80 -21.28 -74.81
C VAL A 535 6.29 -19.80 -74.86
N GLU A 536 7.32 -19.55 -74.02
CA GLU A 536 8.55 -18.73 -74.21
C GLU A 536 8.67 -17.19 -74.08
N ASN A 537 9.78 -16.82 -73.39
CA ASN A 537 10.72 -15.69 -73.53
C ASN A 537 10.24 -14.26 -73.19
N GLY A 538 10.96 -13.40 -72.46
CA GLY A 538 12.30 -13.42 -71.86
C GLY A 538 12.74 -12.00 -71.41
N ILE A 539 13.91 -11.95 -70.75
CA ILE A 539 14.87 -10.83 -70.63
C ILE A 539 14.77 -9.84 -69.44
N ASN A 540 15.76 -10.01 -68.55
CA ASN A 540 16.50 -9.09 -67.68
C ASN A 540 16.33 -7.57 -67.86
N LEU A 541 16.37 -6.83 -66.75
CA LEU A 541 17.24 -5.66 -66.58
C LEU A 541 17.53 -5.35 -65.10
N ASP A 542 18.82 -5.16 -64.85
CA ASP A 542 19.56 -4.90 -63.62
C ASP A 542 19.22 -3.53 -62.97
N GLY A 543 19.45 -3.39 -61.67
CA GLY A 543 19.36 -2.10 -60.97
C GLY A 543 19.80 -2.14 -59.51
N THR A 544 21.10 -2.00 -59.26
CA THR A 544 21.71 -1.73 -57.95
C THR A 544 22.06 -0.23 -57.77
N TYR A 545 22.28 0.16 -56.49
CA TYR A 545 22.73 1.45 -55.88
C TYR A 545 21.61 2.34 -55.28
N ASN A 546 21.77 2.95 -54.09
CA ASN A 546 22.99 3.50 -53.49
C ASN A 546 22.97 3.50 -51.92
N ARG A 547 24.14 3.27 -51.30
CA ARG A 547 24.45 3.53 -49.89
C ARG A 547 25.27 4.83 -49.83
N GLY A 548 24.96 5.72 -48.88
CA GLY A 548 25.91 6.75 -48.44
C GLY A 548 25.24 8.04 -48.01
N PHE A 549 25.14 8.25 -46.69
CA PHE A 549 25.74 9.41 -46.02
C PHE A 549 25.84 9.09 -44.52
N THR A 550 27.06 8.75 -44.12
CA THR A 550 27.60 8.86 -42.76
C THR A 550 28.20 10.25 -42.61
N ASP A 551 27.99 10.87 -41.46
CA ASP A 551 28.94 11.70 -40.67
C ASP A 551 28.17 12.07 -39.39
N ASP A 552 28.44 11.42 -38.25
CA ASP A 552 29.40 11.83 -37.23
C ASP A 552 29.34 13.34 -36.89
N ASP A 553 28.87 13.66 -35.68
CA ASP A 553 29.68 14.48 -34.77
C ASP A 553 29.20 14.41 -33.31
N ARG A 554 30.18 14.18 -32.44
CA ARG A 554 30.13 14.33 -30.98
C ARG A 554 30.48 15.78 -30.59
N PHE A 555 30.40 16.06 -29.28
CA PHE A 555 30.92 17.20 -28.49
C PHE A 555 29.89 18.33 -28.24
N THR A 556 29.61 18.83 -27.02
CA THR A 556 30.07 18.55 -25.63
C THR A 556 29.14 19.28 -24.63
N LYS A 557 29.08 18.75 -23.39
CA LYS A 557 28.99 19.40 -22.04
C LYS A 557 28.26 20.75 -21.84
N LEU A 558 27.32 20.76 -20.89
CA LEU A 558 27.54 21.21 -19.50
C LEU A 558 26.62 20.45 -18.54
#